data_AF-A0A7S4K4J3-F1
#
_entry.id   AF-A0A7S4K4J3-F1
#
_cell.length_a   1.000
_cell.length_b   1.000
_cell.length_c   1.000
_cell.angle_alpha   90.00
_cell.angle_beta   90.00
_cell.angle_gamma   90.00
#
_symmetry.space_group_name_H-M   'P 1'
#
loop_
_entity.id
_entity.type
_entity.pdbx_description
1 polymer ?
#
loop_
_entity_poly.entity_id
_entity_poly.type
_entity_poly.pdbx_seq_one_letter_code
_entity_poly.pdbx_strand_id
1 'polypeptide(L)'
;MSPKKEGNDTQEIGSQLPDAIRVCQKLRAEYFNHDNDGVQIVAIRRTQRDLQKRYTEQQRESANIVKELTSSVNTLKNVSERQEPVNSHQIKIEGLNQEEQLIKENIKNMKKERAQLQHEKENIQQGIKQYERELQEAAPAELDVPKVKNELTLFVNISNIKWDFDSQRVRGYITGPKDVKKFDIDPKKCSEFETANLLWDLIGMMSGI
;
A
#
# COMPACT_ATOMS: atom_id res chain seq x y z
N MET A 1 119.00 58.48 40.67
CA MET A 1 118.02 57.53 41.25
C MET A 1 116.64 57.92 40.75
N SER A 2 115.89 56.97 40.17
CA SER A 2 114.51 57.07 39.61
C SER A 2 113.44 57.51 40.64
N PRO A 3 112.11 57.56 40.34
CA PRO A 3 111.27 57.73 39.11
C PRO A 3 110.18 58.87 39.27
N LYS A 4 109.52 59.50 38.27
CA LYS A 4 108.48 59.13 37.24
C LYS A 4 106.99 59.32 37.68
N LYS A 5 106.18 59.88 36.74
CA LYS A 5 104.69 59.82 36.47
C LYS A 5 103.85 61.08 36.76
N GLU A 6 103.29 61.78 35.76
CA GLU A 6 102.10 61.54 34.86
C GLU A 6 100.82 62.23 35.39
N GLY A 7 100.13 62.98 34.51
CA GLY A 7 98.78 63.55 34.69
C GLY A 7 98.61 64.87 33.91
N ASN A 8 97.51 65.19 33.23
CA ASN A 8 96.21 64.53 33.06
C ASN A 8 95.46 65.28 31.94
N ASP A 9 95.09 64.58 30.86
CA ASP A 9 94.21 65.10 29.81
C ASP A 9 92.78 65.16 30.35
N THR A 10 92.27 66.35 30.65
CA THR A 10 90.90 66.50 31.16
C THR A 10 90.29 67.84 30.76
N GLN A 11 90.21 68.14 29.46
CA GLN A 11 89.65 69.44 29.03
C GLN A 11 88.68 69.47 27.82
N GLU A 12 88.16 68.34 27.32
CA GLU A 12 87.20 68.38 26.19
C GLU A 12 85.82 67.73 26.38
N ILE A 13 85.49 67.14 27.54
CA ILE A 13 84.21 66.40 27.72
C ILE A 13 83.04 67.29 28.19
N GLY A 14 83.28 68.57 28.48
CA GLY A 14 82.31 69.45 29.17
C GLY A 14 81.17 70.06 28.32
N SER A 15 81.24 70.04 26.99
CA SER A 15 80.32 70.82 26.12
C SER A 15 79.25 70.02 25.38
N GLN A 16 79.34 68.68 25.32
CA GLN A 16 78.37 67.83 24.59
C GLN A 16 77.28 67.19 25.48
N LEU A 17 77.48 67.19 26.79
CA LEU A 17 76.57 66.59 27.77
C LEU A 17 75.18 67.27 27.86
N PRO A 18 75.06 68.61 27.77
CA PRO A 18 73.76 69.29 27.90
C PRO A 18 72.80 69.01 26.73
N ASP A 19 73.32 68.91 25.51
CA ASP A 19 72.51 68.70 24.30
C ASP A 19 71.98 67.27 24.21
N ALA A 20 72.78 66.28 24.61
CA ALA A 20 72.34 64.88 24.68
C ALA A 20 71.18 64.69 25.66
N ILE A 21 71.21 65.36 26.82
CA ILE A 21 70.13 65.30 27.82
C ILE A 21 68.84 65.92 27.25
N ARG A 22 68.94 67.03 26.51
CA ARG A 22 67.78 67.71 25.92
C ARG A 22 67.12 66.87 24.83
N VAL A 23 67.91 66.19 23.99
CA VAL A 23 67.41 65.27 22.96
C VAL A 23 66.71 64.08 23.59
N CYS A 24 67.29 63.49 24.64
CA CYS A 24 66.67 62.39 25.39
C CYS A 24 65.35 62.81 26.05
N GLN A 25 65.24 64.04 26.57
CA GLN A 25 63.99 64.55 27.16
C GLN A 25 62.89 64.77 26.11
N LYS A 26 63.22 65.28 24.92
CA LYS A 26 62.26 65.42 23.82
C LYS A 26 61.78 64.08 23.30
N LEU A 27 62.70 63.14 23.06
CA LEU A 27 62.36 61.77 22.66
C LEU A 27 61.48 61.08 23.71
N ARG A 28 61.74 61.32 24.99
CA ARG A 28 60.91 60.81 26.08
C ARG A 28 59.49 61.38 26.05
N ALA A 29 59.33 62.67 25.82
CA ALA A 29 58.01 63.29 25.76
C ALA A 29 57.21 62.90 24.50
N GLU A 30 57.89 62.69 23.37
CA GLU A 30 57.27 62.40 22.08
C GLU A 30 56.90 60.92 21.92
N TYR A 31 57.68 60.01 22.53
CA TYR A 31 57.45 58.56 22.44
C TYR A 31 56.83 57.94 23.69
N PHE A 32 56.91 58.56 24.87
CA PHE A 32 56.36 58.01 26.11
C PHE A 32 55.29 58.93 26.70
N ASN A 33 54.11 58.95 26.08
CA ASN A 33 52.89 59.39 26.76
C ASN A 33 52.44 58.28 27.73
N HIS A 34 53.14 58.22 28.87
CA HIS A 34 53.15 57.11 29.82
C HIS A 34 51.77 56.67 30.35
N ASP A 35 50.76 57.55 30.28
CA ASP A 35 49.39 57.28 30.74
C ASP A 35 48.51 56.58 29.68
N ASN A 36 48.74 56.82 28.37
CA ASN A 36 47.92 56.24 27.31
C ASN A 36 48.36 54.80 26.96
N ASP A 37 49.67 54.56 26.90
CA ASP A 37 50.21 53.24 26.57
C ASP A 37 49.90 52.20 27.66
N GLY A 38 49.87 52.62 28.92
CA GLY A 38 49.45 51.76 30.04
C GLY A 38 47.99 51.30 29.91
N VAL A 39 47.09 52.21 29.55
CA VAL A 39 45.67 51.91 29.31
C VAL A 39 45.50 50.98 28.09
N GLN A 40 46.27 51.21 27.02
CA GLN A 40 46.26 50.36 25.84
C GLN A 40 46.80 48.95 26.13
N ILE A 41 47.89 48.80 26.89
CA ILE A 41 48.42 47.48 27.29
C ILE A 41 47.42 46.73 28.16
N VAL A 42 46.73 47.40 29.08
CA VAL A 42 45.69 46.77 29.91
C VAL A 42 44.49 46.35 29.04
N ALA A 43 44.08 47.18 28.08
CA ALA A 43 43.02 46.84 27.12
C ALA A 43 43.41 45.63 26.25
N ILE A 44 44.63 45.60 25.71
CA ILE A 44 45.15 44.49 24.90
C ILE A 44 45.23 43.19 25.71
N ARG A 45 45.69 43.26 26.97
CA ARG A 45 45.71 42.08 27.87
C ARG A 45 44.30 41.59 28.18
N ARG A 46 43.34 42.50 28.32
CA ARG A 46 41.92 42.13 28.52
C ARG A 46 41.36 41.45 27.29
N THR A 47 41.56 42.02 26.09
CA THR A 47 41.10 41.42 24.83
C THR A 47 41.78 40.07 24.58
N GLN A 48 43.07 39.93 24.90
CA GLN A 48 43.77 38.64 24.80
C GLN A 48 43.16 37.60 25.74
N ARG A 49 42.86 37.97 26.99
CA ARG A 49 42.20 37.07 27.94
C ARG A 49 40.80 36.68 27.47
N ASP A 50 40.05 37.63 26.93
CA ASP A 50 38.69 37.38 26.43
C ASP A 50 38.70 36.51 25.17
N LEU A 51 39.66 36.71 24.26
CA LEU A 51 39.90 35.83 23.11
C LEU A 51 40.27 34.41 23.54
N GLN A 52 41.16 34.27 24.52
CA GLN A 52 41.55 32.97 25.05
C GLN A 52 40.35 32.22 25.63
N LYS A 53 39.49 32.91 26.40
CA LYS A 53 38.26 32.32 26.94
C LYS A 53 37.32 31.84 25.83
N ARG A 54 37.04 32.70 24.85
CA ARG A 54 36.17 32.35 23.70
C ARG A 54 36.72 31.16 22.91
N TYR A 55 38.03 31.12 22.70
CA TYR A 55 38.68 30.00 22.02
C TYR A 55 38.51 28.68 22.80
N THR A 56 38.73 28.70 24.11
CA THR A 56 38.54 27.51 24.95
C THR A 56 37.08 27.05 25.00
N GLU A 57 36.13 27.98 25.00
CA GLU A 57 34.70 27.70 25.02
C GLU A 57 34.25 27.10 23.68
N GLN A 58 34.65 27.71 22.57
CA GLN A 58 34.40 27.18 21.22
C GLN A 58 35.02 25.78 21.03
N GLN A 59 36.22 25.54 21.56
CA GLN A 59 36.87 24.23 21.49
C GLN A 59 36.10 23.19 22.30
N ARG A 60 35.55 23.56 23.47
CA ARG A 60 34.70 22.69 24.29
C ARG A 60 33.38 22.37 23.60
N GLU A 61 32.74 23.37 23.00
CA GLU A 61 31.50 23.19 22.23
C GLU A 61 31.72 22.26 21.04
N SER A 62 32.79 22.48 20.28
CA SER A 62 33.16 21.62 19.14
C SER A 62 33.40 20.18 19.59
N ALA A 63 34.11 19.98 20.70
CA ALA A 63 34.35 18.65 21.27
C ALA A 63 33.04 17.97 21.73
N ASN A 64 32.10 18.73 22.32
CA ASN A 64 30.79 18.22 22.70
C ASN A 64 29.96 17.80 21.49
N ILE A 65 29.94 18.61 20.43
CA ILE A 65 29.24 18.30 19.17
C ILE A 65 29.81 17.03 18.55
N VAL A 66 31.14 16.89 18.47
CA VAL A 66 31.78 15.68 17.93
C VAL A 66 31.42 14.46 18.77
N LYS A 67 31.40 14.58 20.10
CA LYS A 67 31.02 13.49 21.01
C LYS A 67 29.56 13.09 20.80
N GLU A 68 28.66 14.05 20.68
CA GLU A 68 27.24 13.81 20.44
C GLU A 68 27.02 13.12 19.08
N LEU A 69 27.62 13.63 18.01
CA LEU A 69 27.55 13.02 16.68
C LEU A 69 28.12 11.60 16.69
N THR A 70 29.25 11.38 17.38
CA THR A 70 29.86 10.04 17.51
C THR A 70 28.92 9.09 18.24
N SER A 71 28.26 9.55 19.30
CA SER A 71 27.28 8.74 20.02
C SER A 71 26.05 8.43 19.16
N SER A 72 25.55 9.41 18.41
CA SER A 72 24.42 9.24 17.49
C SER A 72 24.75 8.25 16.38
N VAL A 73 25.92 8.38 15.75
CA VAL A 73 26.43 7.45 14.74
C VAL A 73 26.57 6.05 15.31
N ASN A 74 27.10 5.89 16.53
CA ASN A 74 27.19 4.59 17.18
C ASN A 74 25.81 3.99 17.50
N THR A 75 24.84 4.80 17.92
CA THR A 75 23.47 4.30 18.14
C THR A 75 22.80 3.87 16.83
N LEU A 76 22.93 4.65 15.77
CA LEU A 76 22.43 4.33 14.43
C LEU A 76 23.11 3.08 13.87
N LYS A 77 24.43 2.97 14.06
CA LYS A 77 25.20 1.79 13.68
C LYS A 77 24.73 0.56 14.44
N ASN A 78 24.56 0.63 15.76
CA ASN A 78 24.08 -0.48 16.57
C ASN A 78 22.62 -0.89 16.22
N VAL A 79 21.77 0.07 15.82
CA VAL A 79 20.41 -0.20 15.36
C VAL A 79 20.42 -0.85 13.97
N SER A 80 21.32 -0.41 13.08
CA SER A 80 21.51 -1.01 11.75
C SER A 80 22.24 -2.36 11.80
N GLU A 81 23.08 -2.59 12.81
CA GLU A 81 23.79 -3.85 13.08
C GLU A 81 22.96 -4.86 13.87
N ARG A 82 21.75 -4.49 14.36
CA ARG A 82 20.67 -5.48 14.55
C ARG A 82 20.21 -5.97 13.18
N GLN A 83 21.10 -6.71 12.54
CA GLN A 83 20.87 -7.42 11.30
C GLN A 83 19.68 -8.36 11.53
N GLU A 84 18.69 -8.33 10.65
CA GLU A 84 17.86 -9.52 10.46
C GLU A 84 18.84 -10.70 10.28
N PRO A 85 18.60 -11.86 10.91
CA PRO A 85 19.58 -12.95 10.89
C PRO A 85 19.98 -13.23 9.44
N VAL A 86 21.27 -13.45 9.18
CA VAL A 86 21.90 -13.48 7.83
C VAL A 86 21.15 -14.35 6.80
N ASN A 87 20.32 -15.29 7.26
CA ASN A 87 19.52 -16.20 6.43
C ASN A 87 18.03 -15.81 6.28
N SER A 88 17.52 -14.82 7.00
CA SER A 88 16.10 -14.42 6.97
C SER A 88 15.64 -13.96 5.60
N HIS A 89 16.45 -13.13 4.94
CA HIS A 89 16.19 -12.66 3.59
C HIS A 89 16.24 -13.82 2.58
N GLN A 90 17.24 -14.71 2.73
CA GLN A 90 17.39 -15.89 1.88
C GLN A 90 16.22 -16.86 2.02
N ILE A 91 15.78 -17.16 3.25
CA ILE A 91 14.61 -17.99 3.54
C ILE A 91 13.34 -17.37 2.94
N LYS A 92 13.21 -16.03 3.02
CA LYS A 92 12.08 -15.32 2.43
C LYS A 92 12.08 -15.40 0.90
N ILE A 93 13.25 -15.26 0.28
CA ILE A 93 13.39 -15.41 -1.18
C ILE A 93 13.08 -16.85 -1.60
N GLU A 94 13.58 -17.85 -0.88
CA GLU A 94 13.32 -19.26 -1.17
C GLU A 94 11.83 -19.60 -1.01
N GLY A 95 11.18 -19.09 0.04
CA GLY A 95 9.74 -19.23 0.23
C GLY A 95 8.94 -18.60 -0.91
N LEU A 96 9.31 -17.38 -1.33
CA LEU A 96 8.67 -16.71 -2.47
C LEU A 96 8.89 -17.45 -3.79
N ASN A 97 10.07 -18.02 -4.01
CA ASN A 97 10.37 -18.81 -5.21
C ASN A 97 9.55 -20.11 -5.24
N GLN A 98 9.40 -20.78 -4.10
CA GLN A 98 8.54 -21.98 -4.00
C GLN A 98 7.07 -21.63 -4.26
N GLU A 99 6.58 -20.54 -3.68
CA GLU A 99 5.22 -20.06 -3.91
C GLU A 99 5.02 -19.68 -5.39
N GLU A 100 5.97 -19.01 -6.01
CA GLU A 100 5.93 -18.67 -7.43
C GLU A 100 5.84 -19.93 -8.31
N GLN A 101 6.62 -20.97 -7.99
CA GLN A 101 6.57 -22.25 -8.71
C GLN A 101 5.21 -22.94 -8.55
N LEU A 102 4.67 -23.01 -7.34
CA LEU A 102 3.36 -23.60 -7.08
C LEU A 102 2.25 -22.85 -7.82
N ILE A 103 2.29 -21.52 -7.81
CA ILE A 103 1.33 -20.68 -8.54
C ILE A 103 1.45 -20.92 -10.05
N LYS A 104 2.66 -21.00 -10.60
CA LYS A 104 2.89 -21.29 -12.03
C LYS A 104 2.33 -22.66 -12.43
N GLU A 105 2.55 -23.68 -11.62
CA GLU A 105 1.98 -25.01 -11.86
C GLU A 105 0.46 -25.01 -11.78
N ASN A 106 -0.11 -24.33 -10.79
CA ASN A 106 -1.54 -24.20 -10.65
C ASN A 106 -2.17 -23.48 -11.86
N ILE A 107 -1.58 -22.37 -12.30
CA ILE A 107 -2.01 -21.65 -13.52
C ILE A 107 -1.96 -22.57 -14.75
N LYS A 108 -0.92 -23.40 -14.87
CA LYS A 108 -0.79 -24.36 -15.97
C LYS A 108 -1.91 -25.41 -15.92
N ASN A 109 -2.23 -25.93 -14.74
CA ASN A 109 -3.32 -26.89 -14.55
C ASN A 109 -4.68 -26.26 -14.87
N MET A 110 -4.96 -25.07 -14.35
CA MET A 110 -6.19 -24.33 -14.64
C MET A 110 -6.34 -24.03 -16.14
N LYS A 111 -5.26 -23.70 -16.84
CA LYS A 111 -5.29 -23.51 -18.30
C LYS A 111 -5.65 -24.79 -19.05
N LYS A 112 -5.12 -25.94 -18.61
CA LYS A 112 -5.43 -27.25 -19.18
C LYS A 112 -6.90 -27.62 -18.95
N GLU A 113 -7.38 -27.46 -17.73
CA GLU A 113 -8.77 -27.72 -17.36
C GLU A 113 -9.73 -26.83 -18.16
N ARG A 114 -9.42 -25.53 -18.30
CA ARG A 114 -10.20 -24.61 -19.12
C ARG A 114 -10.28 -25.05 -20.58
N ALA A 115 -9.17 -25.56 -21.14
CA ALA A 115 -9.16 -26.06 -22.51
C ALA A 115 -10.02 -27.33 -22.66
N GLN A 116 -10.00 -28.23 -21.66
CA GLN A 116 -10.84 -29.43 -21.64
C GLN A 116 -12.33 -29.08 -21.56
N LEU A 117 -12.71 -28.20 -20.63
CA LEU A 117 -14.10 -27.73 -20.48
C LEU A 117 -14.59 -27.00 -21.74
N GLN A 118 -13.72 -26.22 -22.39
CA GLN A 118 -14.07 -25.55 -23.65
C GLN A 118 -14.36 -26.57 -24.75
N HIS A 119 -13.55 -27.63 -24.85
CA HIS A 119 -13.77 -28.70 -25.81
C HIS A 119 -15.06 -29.49 -25.51
N GLU A 120 -15.33 -29.79 -24.24
CA GLU A 120 -16.56 -30.46 -23.83
C GLU A 120 -17.81 -29.62 -24.15
N LYS A 121 -17.76 -28.31 -23.89
CA LYS A 121 -18.81 -27.36 -24.27
C LYS A 121 -19.06 -27.38 -25.78
N GLU A 122 -18.01 -27.36 -26.59
CA GLU A 122 -18.12 -27.42 -28.04
C GLU A 122 -18.78 -28.73 -28.50
N ASN A 123 -18.40 -29.86 -27.91
CA ASN A 123 -18.99 -31.16 -28.20
C ASN A 123 -20.48 -31.21 -27.83
N ILE A 124 -20.86 -30.68 -26.66
CA ILE A 124 -22.27 -30.59 -26.24
C ILE A 124 -23.06 -29.69 -27.19
N GLN A 125 -22.51 -28.54 -27.59
CA GLN A 125 -23.16 -27.64 -28.54
C GLN A 125 -23.34 -28.28 -29.92
N GLN A 126 -22.39 -29.08 -30.38
CA GLN A 126 -22.54 -29.85 -31.61
C GLN A 126 -23.62 -30.92 -31.47
N GLY A 127 -23.66 -31.62 -30.33
CA GLY A 127 -24.71 -32.58 -30.00
C GLY A 127 -26.11 -31.95 -30.01
N ILE A 128 -26.28 -30.79 -29.37
CA ILE A 128 -27.55 -30.04 -29.39
C ILE A 128 -27.96 -29.71 -30.83
N LYS A 129 -27.05 -29.17 -31.64
CA LYS A 129 -27.34 -28.84 -33.05
C LYS A 129 -27.67 -30.07 -33.90
N GLN A 130 -27.14 -31.23 -33.54
CA GLN A 130 -27.48 -32.49 -34.18
C GLN A 130 -28.88 -32.94 -33.77
N TYR A 131 -29.19 -32.94 -32.47
CA TYR A 131 -30.52 -33.26 -31.96
C TYR A 131 -31.60 -32.31 -32.50
N GLU A 132 -31.32 -31.01 -32.63
CA GLU A 132 -32.24 -30.05 -33.24
C GLU A 132 -32.52 -30.38 -34.71
N ARG A 133 -31.49 -30.79 -35.46
CA ARG A 133 -31.65 -31.24 -36.85
C ARG A 133 -32.45 -32.54 -36.93
N GLU A 134 -32.12 -33.52 -36.10
CA GLU A 134 -32.86 -34.78 -36.01
C GLU A 134 -34.31 -34.54 -35.61
N LEU A 135 -34.59 -33.61 -34.69
CA LEU A 135 -35.95 -33.23 -34.31
C LEU A 135 -36.68 -32.52 -35.46
N GLN A 136 -35.99 -31.70 -36.25
CA GLN A 136 -36.56 -31.02 -37.41
C GLN A 136 -36.85 -32.00 -38.57
N GLU A 137 -36.00 -33.02 -38.75
CA GLU A 137 -36.17 -34.08 -39.75
C GLU A 137 -37.18 -35.15 -39.30
N ALA A 138 -37.26 -35.44 -38.00
CA ALA A 138 -38.22 -36.35 -37.39
C ALA A 138 -39.55 -35.68 -37.07
N ALA A 139 -39.64 -34.34 -37.13
CA ALA A 139 -40.91 -33.64 -37.11
C ALA A 139 -41.69 -34.10 -38.33
N PRO A 140 -42.73 -34.93 -38.14
CA PRO A 140 -43.47 -35.46 -39.27
C PRO A 140 -44.11 -34.28 -39.99
N ALA A 141 -43.90 -34.23 -41.31
CA ALA A 141 -44.63 -33.35 -42.21
C ALA A 141 -46.12 -33.36 -41.81
N GLU A 142 -46.61 -32.24 -41.28
CA GLU A 142 -48.02 -31.95 -41.05
C GLU A 142 -48.87 -33.12 -40.46
N LEU A 143 -48.44 -33.75 -39.36
CA LEU A 143 -49.38 -34.54 -38.56
C LEU A 143 -50.29 -33.61 -37.75
N ASP A 144 -51.42 -33.20 -38.34
CA ASP A 144 -52.65 -32.71 -37.69
C ASP A 144 -52.49 -31.67 -36.54
N VAL A 145 -51.35 -30.96 -36.50
CA VAL A 145 -50.99 -29.95 -35.49
C VAL A 145 -52.07 -28.87 -35.34
N PRO A 146 -52.79 -28.43 -36.39
CA PRO A 146 -53.89 -27.48 -36.22
C PRO A 146 -55.04 -28.03 -35.35
N LYS A 147 -55.42 -29.31 -35.50
CA LYS A 147 -56.54 -29.89 -34.74
C LYS A 147 -56.19 -30.08 -33.28
N VAL A 148 -55.04 -30.69 -33.00
CA VAL A 148 -54.58 -30.90 -31.61
C VAL A 148 -54.36 -29.56 -30.89
N LYS A 149 -53.79 -28.57 -31.59
CA LYS A 149 -53.65 -27.21 -31.03
C LYS A 149 -55.00 -26.57 -30.76
N ASN A 150 -55.98 -26.73 -31.65
CA ASN A 150 -57.33 -26.20 -31.46
C ASN A 150 -58.04 -26.88 -30.28
N GLU A 151 -57.98 -28.21 -30.18
CA GLU A 151 -58.55 -28.98 -29.06
C GLU A 151 -57.90 -28.61 -27.72
N LEU A 152 -56.57 -28.47 -27.69
CA LEU A 152 -55.85 -28.03 -26.49
C LEU A 152 -56.22 -26.60 -26.11
N THR A 153 -56.35 -25.70 -27.09
CA THR A 153 -56.78 -24.32 -26.86
C THR A 153 -58.21 -24.28 -26.32
N LEU A 154 -59.11 -25.09 -26.86
CA LEU A 154 -60.48 -25.24 -26.34
C LEU A 154 -60.49 -25.76 -24.90
N PHE A 155 -59.70 -26.80 -24.61
CA PHE A 155 -59.58 -27.33 -23.26
C PHE A 155 -59.09 -26.27 -22.26
N VAL A 156 -58.06 -25.49 -22.62
CA VAL A 156 -57.54 -24.42 -21.77
C VAL A 156 -58.59 -23.32 -21.57
N ASN A 157 -59.31 -22.93 -22.62
CA ASN A 157 -60.33 -21.89 -22.53
C ASN A 157 -61.56 -22.30 -21.71
N ILE A 158 -61.98 -23.57 -21.80
CA ILE A 158 -63.14 -24.09 -21.07
C ILE A 158 -62.78 -24.34 -19.60
N SER A 159 -61.63 -24.98 -19.34
CA SER A 159 -61.24 -25.38 -17.99
C SER A 159 -60.55 -24.27 -17.20
N ASN A 160 -59.90 -23.33 -17.88
CA ASN A 160 -58.98 -22.36 -17.27
C ASN A 160 -57.93 -22.98 -16.35
N ILE A 161 -57.57 -24.25 -16.59
CA ILE A 161 -56.55 -24.97 -15.83
C ILE A 161 -55.17 -24.73 -16.46
N LYS A 162 -54.19 -24.43 -15.60
CA LYS A 162 -52.78 -24.48 -15.94
C LYS A 162 -52.10 -25.57 -15.13
N TRP A 163 -51.54 -26.54 -15.84
CA TRP A 163 -50.87 -27.71 -15.29
C TRP A 163 -49.40 -27.43 -14.95
N ASP A 164 -48.93 -28.05 -13.88
CA ASP A 164 -47.50 -28.13 -13.52
C ASP A 164 -46.93 -29.45 -14.05
N PHE A 165 -46.24 -29.39 -15.19
CA PHE A 165 -45.67 -30.57 -15.87
C PHE A 165 -44.35 -31.06 -15.25
N ASP A 166 -43.75 -30.31 -14.33
CA ASP A 166 -42.51 -30.69 -13.66
C ASP A 166 -42.76 -31.67 -12.49
N SER A 167 -44.04 -31.98 -12.21
CA SER A 167 -44.44 -32.88 -11.14
C SER A 167 -44.98 -34.23 -11.63
N GLN A 168 -44.70 -35.28 -10.86
CA GLN A 168 -45.31 -36.60 -11.01
C GLN A 168 -46.73 -36.68 -10.38
N ARG A 169 -47.23 -35.56 -9.84
CA ARG A 169 -48.55 -35.43 -9.22
C ARG A 169 -49.46 -34.58 -10.12
N VAL A 170 -50.78 -34.78 -10.00
CA VAL A 170 -51.75 -33.99 -10.75
C VAL A 170 -51.89 -32.64 -10.06
N ARG A 171 -51.06 -31.67 -10.48
CA ARG A 171 -50.95 -30.34 -9.85
C ARG A 171 -51.13 -29.22 -10.84
N GLY A 172 -51.61 -28.09 -10.34
CA GLY A 172 -51.80 -26.91 -11.15
C GLY A 172 -52.61 -25.86 -10.43
N TYR A 173 -53.13 -24.93 -11.22
CA TYR A 173 -54.02 -23.89 -10.75
C TYR A 173 -55.09 -23.60 -11.77
N ILE A 174 -56.26 -23.24 -11.28
CA ILE A 174 -57.41 -22.83 -12.08
C ILE A 174 -57.57 -21.32 -11.91
N THR A 175 -57.71 -20.59 -13.01
CA THR A 175 -57.90 -19.14 -13.00
C THR A 175 -59.36 -18.77 -13.24
N GLY A 176 -60.01 -18.16 -12.26
CA GLY A 176 -61.32 -17.54 -12.41
C GLY A 176 -61.24 -16.04 -12.71
N PRO A 177 -62.37 -15.36 -12.91
CA PRO A 177 -62.40 -13.92 -13.21
C PRO A 177 -61.84 -13.02 -12.10
N LYS A 178 -61.83 -13.49 -10.86
CA LYS A 178 -61.39 -12.73 -9.68
C LYS A 178 -60.41 -13.46 -8.78
N ASP A 179 -60.28 -14.79 -8.90
CA ASP A 179 -59.50 -15.63 -7.98
C ASP A 179 -58.71 -16.70 -8.73
N VAL A 180 -57.63 -17.19 -8.10
CA VAL A 180 -56.83 -18.32 -8.60
C VAL A 180 -56.78 -19.40 -7.52
N LYS A 181 -57.28 -20.60 -7.83
CA LYS A 181 -57.27 -21.75 -6.92
C LYS A 181 -56.23 -22.77 -7.34
N LYS A 182 -55.36 -23.18 -6.41
CA LYS A 182 -54.36 -24.23 -6.63
C LYS A 182 -54.92 -25.59 -6.25
N PHE A 183 -54.53 -26.63 -6.96
CA PHE A 183 -54.83 -28.02 -6.62
C PHE A 183 -53.57 -28.88 -6.67
N ASP A 184 -53.52 -29.89 -5.82
CA ASP A 184 -52.45 -30.89 -5.77
C ASP A 184 -53.05 -32.24 -5.38
N ILE A 185 -53.18 -33.13 -6.37
CA ILE A 185 -53.80 -34.43 -6.22
C ILE A 185 -52.73 -35.50 -6.41
N ASP A 186 -52.67 -36.44 -5.48
CA ASP A 186 -51.79 -37.60 -5.55
C ASP A 186 -52.50 -38.71 -6.34
N PRO A 187 -52.02 -39.10 -7.53
CA PRO A 187 -52.66 -40.13 -8.36
C PRO A 187 -52.69 -41.51 -7.70
N LYS A 188 -51.94 -41.74 -6.61
CA LYS A 188 -51.99 -42.98 -5.82
C LYS A 188 -53.11 -43.00 -4.78
N LYS A 189 -53.69 -41.85 -4.44
CA LYS A 189 -54.68 -41.71 -3.36
C LYS A 189 -56.10 -41.44 -3.87
N CYS A 190 -56.23 -40.97 -5.10
CA CYS A 190 -57.50 -40.68 -5.74
C CYS A 190 -57.59 -41.48 -7.04
N SER A 191 -58.75 -42.06 -7.30
CA SER A 191 -59.05 -42.64 -8.62
C SER A 191 -59.13 -41.56 -9.69
N GLU A 192 -59.00 -41.96 -10.96
CA GLU A 192 -59.16 -41.05 -12.10
C GLU A 192 -60.54 -40.36 -12.09
N PHE A 193 -61.58 -41.09 -11.68
CA PHE A 193 -62.93 -40.58 -11.55
C PHE A 193 -63.06 -39.52 -10.46
N GLU A 194 -62.51 -39.77 -9.27
CA GLU A 194 -62.51 -38.80 -8.17
C GLU A 194 -61.70 -37.55 -8.51
N THR A 195 -60.56 -37.74 -9.19
CA THR A 195 -59.71 -36.64 -9.66
C THR A 195 -60.45 -35.76 -10.65
N ALA A 196 -61.14 -36.36 -11.64
CA ALA A 196 -61.91 -35.63 -12.63
C ALA A 196 -63.07 -34.85 -12.00
N ASN A 197 -63.84 -35.47 -11.09
CA ASN A 197 -64.94 -34.78 -10.40
C ASN A 197 -64.44 -33.61 -9.56
N LEU A 198 -63.33 -33.80 -8.82
CA LEU A 198 -62.75 -32.74 -8.00
C LEU A 198 -62.31 -31.54 -8.85
N LEU A 199 -61.73 -31.78 -10.03
CA LEU A 199 -61.37 -30.73 -10.97
C LEU A 199 -62.60 -30.02 -11.55
N TRP A 200 -63.65 -30.77 -11.93
CA TRP A 200 -64.89 -30.20 -12.41
C TRP A 200 -65.62 -29.38 -11.35
N ASP A 201 -65.64 -29.82 -10.10
CA ASP A 201 -66.20 -29.07 -8.97
C ASP A 201 -65.45 -27.74 -8.76
N LEU A 202 -64.12 -27.76 -8.87
CA LEU A 202 -63.30 -26.55 -8.76
C LEU A 202 -63.56 -25.56 -9.91
N ILE A 203 -63.77 -26.05 -11.13
CA ILE A 203 -64.16 -25.22 -12.29
C ILE A 203 -65.56 -24.64 -12.09
N GLY A 204 -66.54 -25.49 -11.72
CA GLY A 204 -67.93 -25.11 -11.50
C GLY A 204 -68.07 -24.04 -10.41
N MET A 205 -67.36 -24.19 -9.30
CA MET A 205 -67.33 -23.20 -8.21
C MET A 205 -66.77 -21.83 -8.62
N MET A 206 -65.99 -21.74 -9.70
CA MET A 206 -65.40 -20.46 -10.16
C MET A 206 -66.15 -19.83 -11.34
N SER A 207 -67.03 -20.57 -12.01
CA SER A 207 -67.79 -20.08 -13.16
C SER A 207 -69.07 -19.31 -12.79
N GLY A 208 -69.50 -19.35 -11.52
CA GLY A 208 -70.55 -18.47 -11.00
C GLY A 208 -71.84 -18.46 -11.84
N ILE A 209 -72.35 -19.64 -12.17
CA ILE A 209 -73.76 -19.88 -12.48
C ILE A 209 -74.35 -20.65 -11.31
#